data_AF-A0AAX1N159-F1
#
_entry.id   AF-A0AAX1N159-F1
#
_cell.length_a   1.000
_cell.length_b   1.000
_cell.length_c   1.000
_cell.angle_alpha   90.00
_cell.angle_beta   90.00
_cell.angle_gamma   90.00
#
_symmetry.space_group_name_H-M   'P 1'
#
loop_
_entity.id
_entity.type
_entity.pdbx_description
1 polymer ?
#
loop_
_entity_poly.entity_id
_entity_poly.type
_entity_poly.pdbx_seq_one_letter_code
_entity_poly.pdbx_strand_id
1 'polypeptide(L)'
;MNIQHLTLDCRFIEAQKLFYSKVLGFELLEETLLKFSVQIGSSRLTFKKSLEAKPYHFAFNIPFNQIDEAKHWLEERARLIPYEEKEVVDFSAWNAEAMYFKDKDHNIVEFIGRRNLNQKATKSFDVHNISCVSEIGLPSKEISSIYQELAKCNLPIYDGNMDRFCAIGDEYGLFICIDNEKKTEWFPTDIYPEIISFTLDFDNDGVDYHLNCLEGKLDIKKQAKP
;
A
#
# COMPACT_ATOMS: atom_id res chain seq x y z
N MET A 1 -10.60 3.83 -8.32
CA MET A 1 -9.34 3.14 -8.64
C MET A 1 -9.27 1.79 -7.94
N ASN A 2 -8.83 0.74 -8.63
CA ASN A 2 -8.60 -0.58 -8.05
C ASN A 2 -7.19 -1.06 -8.40
N ILE A 3 -6.34 -1.25 -7.39
CA ILE A 3 -4.99 -1.79 -7.57
C ILE A 3 -5.11 -3.29 -7.86
N GLN A 4 -4.82 -3.68 -9.10
CA GLN A 4 -4.88 -5.08 -9.52
C GLN A 4 -3.57 -5.80 -9.23
N HIS A 5 -2.43 -5.17 -9.53
CA HIS A 5 -1.11 -5.76 -9.32
C HIS A 5 -0.08 -4.71 -8.92
N LEU A 6 0.51 -4.85 -7.74
CA LEU A 6 1.66 -4.05 -7.30
C LEU A 6 2.92 -4.91 -7.29
N THR A 7 4.01 -4.41 -7.90
CA THR A 7 5.33 -5.04 -7.85
C THR A 7 6.35 -4.11 -7.20
N LEU A 8 6.98 -4.61 -6.14
CA LEU A 8 7.96 -3.90 -5.32
C LEU A 8 9.32 -4.58 -5.38
N ASP A 9 10.39 -3.81 -5.23
CA ASP A 9 11.72 -4.36 -5.00
C ASP A 9 11.85 -4.90 -3.58
N CYS A 10 12.67 -5.93 -3.40
CA CYS A 10 12.89 -6.58 -2.12
C CYS A 10 14.33 -7.06 -1.97
N ARG A 11 14.99 -6.73 -0.88
CA ARG A 11 16.35 -7.19 -0.59
C ARG A 11 16.36 -8.61 -0.04
N PHE A 12 15.51 -8.90 0.94
CA PHE A 12 15.49 -10.17 1.67
C PHE A 12 14.39 -11.13 1.19
N ILE A 13 14.45 -11.53 -0.09
CA ILE A 13 13.35 -12.23 -0.79
C ILE A 13 12.80 -13.48 -0.07
N GLU A 14 13.67 -14.33 0.50
CA GLU A 14 13.25 -15.56 1.19
C GLU A 14 12.54 -15.27 2.52
N ALA A 15 13.10 -14.35 3.32
CA ALA A 15 12.49 -13.95 4.59
C ALA A 15 11.15 -13.25 4.36
N GLN A 16 11.09 -12.39 3.34
CA GLN A 16 9.89 -11.71 2.91
C GLN A 16 8.80 -12.70 2.48
N LYS A 17 9.15 -13.68 1.63
CA LYS A 17 8.22 -14.74 1.20
C LYS A 17 7.64 -15.51 2.39
N LEU A 18 8.49 -15.95 3.32
CA LEU A 18 8.03 -16.67 4.51
C LEU A 18 7.11 -15.81 5.37
N PHE A 19 7.38 -14.52 5.49
CA PHE A 19 6.53 -13.61 6.24
C PHE A 19 5.13 -13.50 5.61
N TYR A 20 5.02 -13.18 4.31
CA TYR A 20 3.71 -13.04 3.68
C TYR A 20 2.96 -14.37 3.56
N SER A 21 3.63 -15.46 3.19
CA SER A 21 2.96 -16.75 2.92
C SER A 21 2.76 -17.65 4.14
N LYS A 22 3.60 -17.55 5.18
CA LYS A 22 3.55 -18.43 6.36
C LYS A 22 3.17 -17.70 7.64
N VAL A 23 3.68 -16.48 7.84
CA VAL A 23 3.36 -15.70 9.06
C VAL A 23 2.00 -15.03 8.92
N LEU A 24 1.79 -14.27 7.84
CA LEU A 24 0.49 -13.67 7.54
C LEU A 24 -0.47 -14.67 6.89
N GLY A 25 0.05 -15.66 6.16
CA GLY A 25 -0.74 -16.77 5.63
C GLY A 25 -1.41 -16.49 4.27
N PHE A 26 -0.95 -15.49 3.52
CA PHE A 26 -1.48 -15.21 2.19
C PHE A 26 -1.19 -16.37 1.21
N GLU A 27 -2.10 -16.57 0.26
CA GLU A 27 -1.91 -17.55 -0.81
C GLU A 27 -0.72 -17.16 -1.68
N LEU A 28 0.21 -18.09 -1.86
CA LEU A 28 1.35 -17.95 -2.77
C LEU A 28 0.92 -18.30 -4.20
N LEU A 29 1.03 -17.34 -5.12
CA LEU A 29 0.58 -17.48 -6.50
C LEU A 29 1.69 -17.94 -7.45
N GLU A 30 2.88 -17.37 -7.29
CA GLU A 30 4.07 -17.75 -8.06
C GLU A 30 5.33 -17.58 -7.22
N GLU A 31 6.35 -18.37 -7.54
CA GLU A 31 7.65 -18.31 -6.89
C GLU A 31 8.76 -18.66 -7.88
N THR A 32 9.85 -17.88 -7.80
CA THR A 32 11.12 -18.13 -8.47
C THR A 32 12.24 -17.70 -7.52
N LEU A 33 13.51 -17.99 -7.88
CA LEU A 33 14.67 -17.51 -7.13
C LEU A 33 14.80 -15.97 -7.06
N LEU A 34 14.10 -15.24 -7.92
CA LEU A 34 14.22 -13.78 -8.07
C LEU A 34 12.94 -13.02 -7.74
N LYS A 35 11.81 -13.70 -7.53
CA LYS A 35 10.54 -13.06 -7.18
C LYS A 35 9.54 -14.05 -6.62
N PHE A 36 8.57 -13.56 -5.85
CA PHE A 36 7.36 -14.29 -5.49
C PHE A 36 6.15 -13.36 -5.53
N SER A 37 4.96 -13.93 -5.67
CA SER A 37 3.70 -13.18 -5.57
C SER A 37 2.72 -13.82 -4.59
N VAL A 38 1.96 -12.99 -3.89
CA VAL A 38 0.87 -13.41 -3.03
C VAL A 38 -0.44 -12.73 -3.40
N GLN A 39 -1.55 -13.40 -3.10
CA GLN A 39 -2.90 -12.85 -3.26
C GLN A 39 -3.28 -12.03 -2.02
N ILE A 40 -3.67 -10.77 -2.21
CA ILE A 40 -4.17 -9.85 -1.18
C ILE A 40 -5.61 -9.47 -1.55
N GLY A 41 -6.59 -10.26 -1.13
CA GLY A 41 -7.98 -10.06 -1.49
C GLY A 41 -8.17 -10.00 -3.02
N SER A 42 -8.56 -8.87 -3.59
CA SER A 42 -8.67 -8.68 -5.05
C SER A 42 -7.36 -8.28 -5.75
N SER A 43 -6.31 -7.94 -5.01
CA SER A 43 -5.03 -7.47 -5.55
C SER A 43 -3.97 -8.57 -5.53
N ARG A 44 -3.03 -8.50 -6.46
CA ARG A 44 -1.79 -9.27 -6.44
C ARG A 44 -0.63 -8.40 -5.94
N LEU A 45 0.17 -8.91 -5.02
CA LEU A 45 1.40 -8.26 -4.56
C LEU A 45 2.61 -9.12 -4.93
N THR A 46 3.55 -8.55 -5.67
CA THR A 46 4.80 -9.20 -6.08
C THR A 46 5.99 -8.50 -5.47
N PHE A 47 6.92 -9.29 -4.96
CA PHE A 47 8.24 -8.81 -4.55
C PHE A 47 9.30 -9.36 -5.49
N LYS A 48 10.20 -8.49 -5.95
CA LYS A 48 11.31 -8.83 -6.85
C LYS A 48 12.64 -8.57 -6.16
N LYS A 49 13.57 -9.52 -6.25
CA LYS A 49 14.89 -9.41 -5.65
C LYS A 49 15.67 -8.23 -6.24
N SER A 50 16.10 -7.31 -5.38
CA SER A 50 16.91 -6.13 -5.72
C SER A 50 17.81 -5.74 -4.55
N LEU A 51 19.09 -5.51 -4.80
CA LEU A 51 20.02 -5.05 -3.75
C LEU A 51 19.77 -3.58 -3.39
N GLU A 52 19.20 -2.81 -4.33
CA GLU A 52 18.86 -1.40 -4.17
C GLU A 52 17.48 -1.18 -3.55
N ALA A 53 16.80 -2.25 -3.11
CA ALA A 53 15.50 -2.14 -2.47
C ALA A 53 15.56 -1.20 -1.25
N LYS A 54 14.58 -0.31 -1.20
CA LYS A 54 14.34 0.63 -0.09
C LYS A 54 12.97 0.36 0.50
N PRO A 55 12.74 0.66 1.78
CA PRO A 55 11.43 0.50 2.40
C PRO A 55 10.33 1.27 1.66
N TYR A 56 9.24 0.58 1.37
CA TYR A 56 8.01 1.14 0.85
C TYR A 56 7.03 1.45 1.99
N HIS A 57 6.05 2.30 1.69
CA HIS A 57 4.82 2.38 2.47
C HIS A 57 3.66 1.90 1.59
N PHE A 58 2.83 0.99 2.08
CA PHE A 58 1.61 0.57 1.41
C PHE A 58 0.59 0.07 2.43
N ALA A 59 -0.69 0.14 2.06
CA ALA A 59 -1.79 -0.24 2.93
C ALA A 59 -2.63 -1.35 2.31
N PHE A 60 -3.23 -2.15 3.19
CA PHE A 60 -4.28 -3.09 2.84
C PHE A 60 -5.60 -2.67 3.50
N ASN A 61 -6.68 -2.67 2.71
CA ASN A 61 -8.01 -2.44 3.25
C ASN A 61 -8.49 -3.66 4.04
N ILE A 62 -9.05 -3.41 5.22
CA ILE A 62 -9.73 -4.42 6.05
C ILE A 62 -11.15 -3.97 6.42
N PRO A 63 -12.08 -4.90 6.71
CA PRO A 63 -13.39 -4.60 7.26
C PRO A 63 -13.31 -3.69 8.48
N PHE A 64 -13.89 -2.49 8.39
CA PHE A 64 -13.86 -1.53 9.49
C PHE A 64 -14.41 -2.12 10.80
N ASN A 65 -15.48 -2.93 10.71
CA ASN A 65 -16.11 -3.54 11.87
C ASN A 65 -15.24 -4.62 12.57
N GLN A 66 -14.06 -4.91 12.04
CA GLN A 66 -13.14 -5.92 12.58
C GLN A 66 -11.77 -5.35 12.94
N ILE A 67 -11.61 -4.02 13.05
CA ILE A 67 -10.32 -3.40 13.41
C ILE A 67 -9.73 -4.01 14.68
N ASP A 68 -10.54 -4.19 15.73
CA ASP A 68 -10.06 -4.81 16.97
C ASP A 68 -9.66 -6.28 16.77
N GLU A 69 -10.44 -7.07 16.02
CA GLU A 69 -10.08 -8.46 15.73
C GLU A 69 -8.79 -8.56 14.89
N ALA A 70 -8.64 -7.67 13.91
CA ALA A 70 -7.46 -7.58 13.05
C ALA A 70 -6.21 -7.22 13.86
N LYS A 71 -6.34 -6.32 14.84
CA LYS A 71 -5.27 -5.97 15.78
C LYS A 71 -4.79 -7.21 16.53
N HIS A 72 -5.68 -7.92 17.21
CA HIS A 72 -5.34 -9.12 17.98
C HIS A 72 -4.71 -10.20 17.09
N TRP A 73 -5.27 -10.40 15.89
CA TRP A 73 -4.71 -11.33 14.90
C TRP A 73 -3.29 -10.94 14.48
N LEU A 74 -3.04 -9.64 14.26
CA LEU A 74 -1.74 -9.16 13.80
C LEU A 74 -0.68 -9.16 14.91
N GLU A 75 -1.03 -8.89 16.16
CA GLU A 75 -0.10 -8.89 17.30
C GLU A 75 0.57 -10.25 17.56
N GLU A 76 -0.12 -11.34 17.24
CA GLU A 76 0.45 -12.70 17.30
C GLU A 76 1.51 -12.96 16.21
N ARG A 77 1.57 -12.10 15.17
CA ARG A 77 2.29 -12.33 13.91
C ARG A 77 3.37 -11.29 13.63
N ALA A 78 3.15 -10.05 14.05
CA ALA A 78 4.05 -8.93 13.85
C ALA A 78 3.97 -7.95 15.03
N ARG A 79 5.06 -7.21 15.24
CA ARG A 79 5.08 -6.13 16.21
C ARG A 79 4.41 -4.89 15.62
N LEU A 80 3.34 -4.43 16.24
CA LEU A 80 2.69 -3.18 15.89
C LEU A 80 3.58 -1.97 16.22
N ILE A 81 3.47 -0.93 15.40
CA ILE A 81 4.13 0.35 15.58
C ILE A 81 3.11 1.28 16.24
N PRO A 82 3.29 1.66 17.52
CA PRO A 82 2.39 2.57 18.18
C PRO A 82 2.64 4.01 17.74
N TYR A 83 1.58 4.83 17.78
CA TYR A 83 1.63 6.27 17.72
C TYR A 83 0.94 6.85 18.95
N GLU A 84 1.61 7.73 19.70
CA GLU A 84 1.09 8.29 20.96
C GLU A 84 0.55 7.20 21.91
N GLU A 85 1.33 6.12 22.09
CA GLU A 85 1.01 4.95 22.92
C GLU A 85 -0.18 4.10 22.44
N LYS A 86 -0.75 4.39 21.27
CA LYS A 86 -1.84 3.63 20.65
C LYS A 86 -1.36 2.84 19.45
N GLU A 87 -1.74 1.57 19.38
CA GLU A 87 -1.43 0.70 18.23
C GLU A 87 -2.47 0.79 17.12
N VAL A 88 -3.67 1.28 17.44
CA VAL A 88 -4.71 1.66 16.47
C VAL A 88 -4.83 3.18 16.49
N VAL A 89 -4.60 3.79 15.33
CA VAL A 89 -4.60 5.23 15.11
C VAL A 89 -5.92 5.62 14.47
N ASP A 90 -6.61 6.60 15.05
CA ASP A 90 -7.83 7.18 14.47
C ASP A 90 -7.48 8.29 13.47
N PHE A 91 -7.93 8.11 12.24
CA PHE A 91 -7.87 9.10 11.16
C PHE A 91 -9.27 9.64 10.88
N SER A 92 -9.83 10.35 11.87
CA SER A 92 -11.16 10.96 11.78
C SER A 92 -11.41 11.75 10.49
N ALA A 93 -10.41 12.48 9.98
CA ALA A 93 -10.53 13.24 8.72
C ALA A 93 -10.76 12.35 7.49
N TRP A 94 -10.25 11.11 7.52
CA TRP A 94 -10.38 10.11 6.47
C TRP A 94 -11.46 9.07 6.78
N ASN A 95 -12.22 9.28 7.87
CA ASN A 95 -13.24 8.38 8.36
C ASN A 95 -12.71 6.93 8.52
N ALA A 96 -11.48 6.79 9.01
CA ALA A 96 -10.75 5.53 9.03
C ALA A 96 -9.99 5.31 10.35
N GLU A 97 -9.67 4.05 10.65
CA GLU A 97 -8.73 3.65 11.70
C GLU A 97 -7.67 2.75 11.07
N ALA A 98 -6.42 2.85 11.52
CA ALA A 98 -5.33 2.06 10.97
C ALA A 98 -4.33 1.57 12.02
N MET A 99 -3.62 0.51 11.67
CA MET A 99 -2.51 -0.03 12.45
C MET A 99 -1.33 -0.34 11.54
N TYR A 100 -0.12 -0.19 12.08
CA TYR A 100 1.11 -0.23 11.29
C TYR A 100 2.05 -1.30 11.81
N PHE A 101 2.81 -1.92 10.92
CA PHE A 101 3.86 -2.89 11.26
C PHE A 101 4.98 -2.86 10.21
N LYS A 102 6.12 -3.48 10.53
CA LYS A 102 7.21 -3.69 9.58
C LYS A 102 7.23 -5.13 9.10
N ASP A 103 7.39 -5.32 7.80
CA ASP A 103 7.72 -6.63 7.25
C ASP A 103 9.23 -6.93 7.30
N LYS A 104 9.69 -7.97 6.60
CA LYS A 104 11.09 -8.43 6.66
C LYS A 104 12.04 -7.61 5.78
N ASP A 105 11.51 -6.75 4.92
CA ASP A 105 12.30 -5.76 4.17
C ASP A 105 12.16 -4.35 4.76
N HIS A 106 11.57 -4.26 5.96
CA HIS A 106 11.32 -3.03 6.71
C HIS A 106 10.32 -2.07 6.07
N ASN A 107 9.49 -2.54 5.14
CA ASN A 107 8.39 -1.75 4.61
C ASN A 107 7.43 -1.37 5.73
N ILE A 108 6.83 -0.20 5.63
CA ILE A 108 5.77 0.30 6.52
C ILE A 108 4.44 -0.19 5.96
N VAL A 109 3.98 -1.31 6.50
CA VAL A 109 2.72 -1.93 6.09
C VAL A 109 1.60 -1.43 6.98
N GLU A 110 0.52 -0.99 6.37
CA GLU A 110 -0.67 -0.49 7.05
C GLU A 110 -1.85 -1.43 6.82
N PHE A 111 -2.57 -1.76 7.90
CA PHE A 111 -3.95 -2.24 7.77
C PHE A 111 -4.87 -1.08 8.09
N ILE A 112 -5.73 -0.72 7.15
CA ILE A 112 -6.65 0.42 7.27
C ILE A 112 -8.10 -0.05 7.12
N GLY A 113 -8.92 0.27 8.12
CA GLY A 113 -10.36 0.11 8.08
C GLY A 113 -11.01 1.45 7.80
N ARG A 114 -11.78 1.54 6.71
CA ARG A 114 -12.50 2.77 6.34
C ARG A 114 -13.99 2.60 6.60
N ARG A 115 -14.58 3.51 7.36
CA ARG A 115 -16.00 3.42 7.76
C ARG A 115 -16.96 3.61 6.58
N ASN A 116 -16.52 4.31 5.53
CA ASN A 116 -17.27 4.49 4.29
C ASN A 116 -17.38 3.21 3.46
N LEU A 117 -16.40 2.31 3.61
CA LEU A 117 -16.42 1.02 2.93
C LEU A 117 -17.37 0.09 3.69
N ASN A 118 -18.52 -0.22 3.10
CA ASN A 118 -19.52 -1.13 3.68
C ASN A 118 -19.10 -2.61 3.57
N GLN A 119 -17.84 -2.91 3.87
CA GLN A 119 -17.22 -4.23 3.84
C GLN A 119 -17.49 -4.97 5.16
N LYS A 120 -18.76 -5.17 5.50
CA LYS A 120 -19.11 -5.86 6.74
C LYS A 120 -18.75 -7.34 6.65
N ALA A 121 -17.90 -7.79 7.53
CA ALA A 121 -17.59 -9.21 7.70
C ALA A 121 -18.26 -9.76 8.96
N THR A 122 -18.76 -10.99 8.86
CA THR A 122 -19.50 -11.68 9.93
C THR A 122 -18.75 -12.87 10.54
N LYS A 123 -17.68 -13.33 9.86
CA LYS A 123 -16.78 -14.37 10.35
C LYS A 123 -15.63 -13.72 11.11
N SER A 124 -15.03 -14.46 12.03
CA SER A 124 -13.81 -14.03 12.73
C SER A 124 -12.74 -13.57 11.75
N PHE A 125 -11.96 -12.57 12.13
CA PHE A 125 -10.91 -12.04 11.27
C PHE A 125 -9.82 -13.07 11.00
N ASP A 126 -9.53 -13.30 9.72
CA ASP A 126 -8.33 -13.97 9.23
C ASP A 126 -7.80 -13.27 7.96
N VAL A 127 -6.75 -13.82 7.37
CA VAL A 127 -6.09 -13.23 6.19
C VAL A 127 -7.03 -13.01 4.99
N HIS A 128 -8.11 -13.80 4.86
CA HIS A 128 -9.08 -13.69 3.77
C HIS A 128 -10.05 -12.52 3.97
N ASN A 129 -10.09 -11.91 5.16
CA ASN A 129 -10.83 -10.68 5.39
C ASN A 129 -10.12 -9.46 4.80
N ILE A 130 -8.84 -9.56 4.45
CA ILE A 130 -8.07 -8.47 3.83
C ILE A 130 -8.52 -8.30 2.37
N SER A 131 -9.02 -7.11 2.02
CA SER A 131 -9.80 -6.90 0.80
C SER A 131 -8.96 -6.60 -0.45
N CYS A 132 -7.91 -5.78 -0.32
CA CYS A 132 -7.05 -5.36 -1.43
C CYS A 132 -5.81 -4.63 -0.92
N VAL A 133 -4.83 -4.44 -1.80
CA VAL A 133 -3.85 -3.34 -1.65
C VAL A 133 -4.59 -2.04 -1.97
N SER A 134 -4.56 -1.07 -1.06
CA SER A 134 -5.35 0.16 -1.18
C SER A 134 -4.53 1.43 -1.19
N GLU A 135 -3.25 1.37 -0.81
CA GLU A 135 -2.37 2.54 -0.87
C GLU A 135 -0.96 2.14 -1.29
N ILE A 136 -0.27 3.05 -1.97
CA ILE A 136 1.18 2.99 -2.21
C ILE A 136 1.79 4.38 -2.04
N GLY A 137 2.84 4.47 -1.23
CA GLY A 137 3.64 5.66 -1.05
C GLY A 137 4.35 6.07 -2.34
N LEU A 138 4.35 7.37 -2.63
CA LEU A 138 5.02 7.95 -3.80
C LEU A 138 5.78 9.22 -3.40
N PRO A 139 6.95 9.10 -2.75
CA PRO A 139 7.79 10.25 -2.43
C PRO A 139 8.28 10.94 -3.70
N SER A 140 8.23 12.26 -3.70
CA SER A 140 8.64 13.11 -4.81
C SER A 140 9.19 14.44 -4.29
N LYS A 141 9.91 15.16 -5.15
CA LYS A 141 10.26 16.57 -4.92
C LYS A 141 9.27 17.53 -5.56
N GLU A 142 8.34 17.00 -6.37
CA GLU A 142 7.42 17.79 -7.16
C GLU A 142 6.10 17.04 -7.36
N ILE A 143 5.18 17.19 -6.38
CA ILE A 143 3.87 16.52 -6.41
C ILE A 143 3.03 17.00 -7.61
N SER A 144 3.18 18.25 -8.04
CA SER A 144 2.45 18.79 -9.20
C SER A 144 2.72 18.00 -10.49
N SER A 145 3.98 17.66 -10.75
CA SER A 145 4.37 16.85 -11.90
C SER A 145 3.82 15.44 -11.83
N ILE A 146 3.79 14.83 -10.63
CA ILE A 146 3.15 13.53 -10.41
C ILE A 146 1.65 13.60 -10.70
N TYR A 147 0.96 14.60 -10.15
CA TYR A 147 -0.48 14.73 -10.33
C TYR A 147 -0.86 14.96 -11.79
N GLN A 148 -0.04 15.69 -12.56
CA GLN A 148 -0.28 15.86 -14.00
C GLN A 148 -0.34 14.53 -14.76
N GLU A 149 0.46 13.54 -14.38
CA GLU A 149 0.40 12.19 -14.97
C GLU A 149 -0.82 11.40 -14.48
N LEU A 150 -1.06 11.40 -13.17
CA LEU A 150 -2.18 10.66 -12.57
C LEU A 150 -3.56 11.21 -13.00
N ALA A 151 -3.67 12.52 -13.21
CA ALA A 151 -4.88 13.18 -13.69
C ALA A 151 -5.28 12.72 -15.10
N LYS A 152 -4.33 12.28 -15.94
CA LYS A 152 -4.63 11.68 -17.27
C LYS A 152 -5.38 10.35 -17.16
N CYS A 153 -5.38 9.75 -15.96
CA CYS A 153 -6.09 8.53 -15.63
C CYS A 153 -7.44 8.82 -14.92
N ASN A 154 -7.88 10.08 -14.90
CA ASN A 154 -9.08 10.55 -14.19
C ASN A 154 -9.05 10.29 -12.67
N LEU A 155 -7.86 10.27 -12.07
CA LEU A 155 -7.74 10.12 -10.62
C LEU A 155 -7.93 11.47 -9.92
N PRO A 156 -8.91 11.61 -9.01
CA PRO A 156 -9.12 12.85 -8.28
C PRO A 156 -8.11 13.03 -7.16
N ILE A 157 -7.97 14.26 -6.65
CA ILE A 157 -7.35 14.50 -5.35
C ILE A 157 -8.36 14.07 -4.28
N TYR A 158 -7.99 13.08 -3.48
CA TYR A 158 -8.78 12.62 -2.34
C TYR A 158 -8.62 13.56 -1.14
N ASP A 159 -7.37 13.94 -0.82
CA ASP A 159 -7.06 14.87 0.27
C ASP A 159 -5.69 15.55 0.05
N GLY A 160 -5.46 16.65 0.77
CA GLY A 160 -4.19 17.37 0.79
C GLY A 160 -4.02 18.35 -0.37
N ASN A 161 -2.75 18.63 -0.68
CA ASN A 161 -2.35 19.60 -1.71
C ASN A 161 -0.99 19.24 -2.33
N MET A 162 -0.62 19.93 -3.40
CA MET A 162 0.62 19.66 -4.13
C MET A 162 1.88 20.23 -3.47
N ASP A 163 1.78 20.82 -2.27
CA ASP A 163 2.92 21.42 -1.59
C ASP A 163 3.67 20.42 -0.69
N ARG A 164 2.95 19.70 0.18
CA ARG A 164 3.58 18.84 1.20
C ARG A 164 3.13 17.39 1.15
N PHE A 165 1.85 17.16 0.91
CA PHE A 165 1.21 15.85 0.96
C PHE A 165 -0.07 15.89 0.13
N CYS A 166 -0.24 14.90 -0.75
CA CYS A 166 -1.43 14.76 -1.58
C CYS A 166 -1.80 13.28 -1.69
N ALA A 167 -3.02 12.94 -1.30
CA ALA A 167 -3.60 11.63 -1.56
C ALA A 167 -4.41 11.70 -2.87
N ILE A 168 -4.09 10.84 -3.84
CA ILE A 168 -4.67 10.89 -5.20
C ILE A 168 -5.28 9.53 -5.52
N GLY A 169 -6.57 9.51 -5.88
CA GLY A 169 -7.35 8.29 -6.12
C GLY A 169 -8.61 8.24 -5.26
N ASP A 170 -8.98 7.06 -4.80
CA ASP A 170 -10.11 6.84 -3.90
C ASP A 170 -9.81 5.77 -2.85
N GLU A 171 -10.76 5.49 -1.97
CA GLU A 171 -10.59 4.58 -0.83
C GLU A 171 -10.21 3.13 -1.20
N TYR A 172 -10.32 2.73 -2.47
CA TYR A 172 -9.89 1.42 -2.97
C TYR A 172 -8.48 1.44 -3.59
N GLY A 173 -7.93 2.61 -3.87
CA GLY A 173 -6.60 2.80 -4.41
C GLY A 173 -6.15 4.26 -4.32
N LEU A 174 -5.18 4.55 -3.45
CA LEU A 174 -4.55 5.86 -3.30
C LEU A 174 -3.05 5.80 -3.62
N PHE A 175 -2.58 6.82 -4.32
CA PHE A 175 -1.19 7.23 -4.26
C PHE A 175 -1.00 8.20 -3.10
N ILE A 176 -0.10 7.88 -2.18
CA ILE A 176 0.26 8.73 -1.06
C ILE A 176 1.50 9.54 -1.44
N CYS A 177 1.27 10.68 -2.10
CA CYS A 177 2.33 11.54 -2.59
C CYS A 177 2.86 12.45 -1.48
N ILE A 178 4.17 12.39 -1.24
CA ILE A 178 4.84 13.19 -0.22
C ILE A 178 5.95 14.01 -0.86
N ASP A 179 6.00 15.30 -0.53
CA ASP A 179 7.18 16.12 -0.77
C ASP A 179 8.23 15.75 0.28
N ASN A 180 9.23 14.97 -0.12
CA ASN A 180 10.20 14.41 0.81
C ASN A 180 11.30 15.40 1.24
N GLU A 181 11.23 16.67 0.81
CA GLU A 181 12.04 17.76 1.37
C GLU A 181 11.29 18.51 2.48
N LYS A 182 9.95 18.48 2.47
CA LYS A 182 9.09 19.16 3.48
C LYS A 182 8.46 18.23 4.51
N LYS A 183 8.23 16.97 4.15
CA LYS A 183 7.77 15.92 5.06
C LYS A 183 8.79 14.78 4.99
N THR A 184 9.76 14.86 5.89
CA THR A 184 10.95 14.01 5.93
C THR A 184 10.74 12.68 6.64
N GLU A 185 9.50 12.35 7.01
CA GLU A 185 9.18 11.16 7.80
C GLU A 185 7.84 10.55 7.34
N TRP A 186 7.85 9.24 7.12
CA TRP A 186 6.65 8.43 6.98
C TRP A 186 6.00 8.24 8.33
N PHE A 187 4.76 8.71 8.48
CA PHE A 187 3.96 8.41 9.67
C PHE A 187 3.72 6.88 9.79
N PRO A 188 3.69 6.29 11.01
CA PRO A 188 4.00 6.86 12.33
C PRO A 188 5.49 6.67 12.73
N THR A 189 6.38 6.58 11.76
CA THR A 189 7.80 6.25 11.94
C THR A 189 8.72 7.46 11.76
N ASP A 190 10.02 7.25 12.02
CA ASP A 190 11.13 8.15 11.72
C ASP A 190 11.80 7.83 10.36
N ILE A 191 11.20 6.97 9.54
CA ILE A 191 11.77 6.56 8.26
C ILE A 191 11.61 7.67 7.23
N TYR A 192 12.72 8.06 6.62
CA TYR A 192 12.73 9.03 5.53
C TYR A 192 12.01 8.50 4.28
N PRO A 193 11.09 9.29 3.65
CA PRO A 193 10.44 8.95 2.39
C PRO A 193 11.40 8.98 1.19
N GLU A 194 12.14 7.88 1.03
CA GLU A 194 13.07 7.68 -0.07
C GLU A 194 12.37 7.65 -1.44
N ILE A 195 13.02 8.21 -2.45
CA ILE A 195 12.55 8.05 -3.83
C ILE A 195 12.75 6.58 -4.24
N ILE A 196 11.68 5.98 -4.74
CA ILE A 196 11.53 4.55 -5.02
C ILE A 196 11.09 4.29 -6.46
N SER A 197 11.22 3.02 -6.86
CA SER A 197 10.70 2.49 -8.12
C SER A 197 9.72 1.36 -7.84
N PHE A 198 8.67 1.24 -8.64
CA PHE A 198 7.69 0.15 -8.57
C PHE A 198 6.90 0.08 -9.88
N THR A 199 6.21 -1.04 -10.11
CA THR A 199 5.19 -1.11 -11.17
C THR A 199 3.83 -1.38 -10.58
N LEU A 200 2.81 -0.80 -11.19
CA LEU A 200 1.44 -0.90 -10.75
C LEU A 200 0.51 -1.09 -11.95
N ASP A 201 -0.30 -2.13 -11.91
CA ASP A 201 -1.47 -2.28 -12.76
C ASP A 201 -2.71 -1.92 -11.96
N PHE A 202 -3.53 -1.03 -12.50
CA PHE A 202 -4.77 -0.60 -11.86
C PHE A 202 -5.88 -0.33 -12.86
N ASP A 203 -7.11 -0.55 -12.42
CA ASP A 203 -8.31 -0.11 -13.12
C ASP A 203 -8.81 1.22 -12.55
N ASN A 204 -9.26 2.12 -13.42
CA ASN A 204 -10.06 3.26 -13.02
C ASN A 204 -11.20 3.49 -14.00
N ASP A 205 -12.44 3.47 -13.50
CA ASP A 205 -13.67 3.59 -14.28
C ASP A 205 -13.76 2.62 -15.48
N GLY A 206 -13.27 1.39 -15.30
CA GLY A 206 -13.30 0.36 -16.33
C GLY A 206 -12.20 0.49 -17.40
N VAL A 207 -11.20 1.34 -17.18
CA VAL A 207 -10.00 1.47 -18.02
C VAL A 207 -8.79 0.94 -17.25
N ASP A 208 -8.11 -0.04 -17.83
CA ASP A 208 -6.90 -0.63 -17.26
C ASP A 208 -5.65 0.18 -17.64
N TYR A 209 -4.77 0.41 -16.67
CA TYR A 209 -3.55 1.17 -16.80
C TYR A 209 -2.35 0.37 -16.28
N HIS A 210 -1.23 0.45 -17.01
CA HIS A 210 0.09 0.06 -16.54
C HIS A 210 0.87 1.31 -16.17
N LEU A 211 1.36 1.38 -14.94
CA LEU A 211 2.24 2.44 -14.46
C LEU A 211 3.60 1.86 -14.11
N ASN A 212 4.64 2.44 -14.69
CA ASN A 212 6.03 2.19 -14.33
C ASN A 212 6.58 3.45 -13.62
N CYS A 213 6.89 3.32 -12.35
CA CYS A 213 7.54 4.36 -11.56
C CYS A 213 9.03 4.04 -11.52
N LEU A 214 9.85 4.90 -12.13
CA LEU A 214 11.30 4.78 -12.12
C LEU A 214 11.90 6.00 -11.43
N GLU A 215 12.46 5.79 -10.24
CA GLU A 215 13.05 6.85 -9.42
C GLU A 215 12.08 8.04 -9.24
N GLY A 216 10.83 7.72 -8.88
CA GLY A 216 9.76 8.71 -8.68
C GLY A 216 9.16 9.29 -9.97
N LYS A 217 9.66 8.96 -11.16
CA LYS A 217 9.06 9.42 -12.43
C LYS A 217 8.05 8.41 -12.95
N LEU A 218 6.87 8.89 -13.33
CA LEU A 218 5.78 8.04 -13.81
C LEU A 218 5.76 7.94 -15.34
N ASP A 219 5.68 6.72 -15.86
CA ASP A 219 5.26 6.41 -17.23
C ASP A 219 3.99 5.57 -17.17
N ILE A 220 2.86 6.13 -17.62
CA ILE A 220 1.54 5.48 -17.54
C ILE A 220 0.99 5.21 -18.94
N LYS A 221 0.59 3.96 -19.18
CA LYS A 221 0.03 3.51 -20.46
C LYS A 221 -1.31 2.84 -20.23
N LYS A 222 -2.29 3.16 -21.07
CA LYS A 222 -3.54 2.40 -21.13
C LYS A 222 -3.24 0.99 -21.64
N GLN A 223 -3.77 -0.02 -20.98
CA GLN A 223 -3.73 -1.38 -21.48
C GLN A 223 -4.91 -1.60 -22.43
N ALA A 224 -4.67 -2.32 -23.53
CA ALA A 224 -5.76 -2.80 -24.36
C ALA A 224 -6.45 -3.94 -23.61
N LYS A 225 -7.78 -3.89 -23.51
CA LYS A 225 -8.52 -5.06 -23.02
C LYS A 225 -8.27 -6.23 -23.99
N PRO A 226 -7.99 -7.43 -23.47
CA PRO A 226 -7.77 -8.62 -24.29
C PRO A 226 -9.00 -8.98 -25.13
#